data_AF-A0A285P8N3-F1
#
_entry.id   AF-A0A285P8N3-F1
#
_cell.length_a   1.000
_cell.length_b   1.000
_cell.length_c   1.000
_cell.angle_alpha   90.00
_cell.angle_beta   90.00
_cell.angle_gamma   90.00
#
_symmetry.space_group_name_H-M   'P 1'
#
loop_
_entity.id
_entity.type
_entity.pdbx_description
1 polymer ?
#
loop_
_entity_poly.entity_id
_entity_poly.type
_entity_poly.pdbx_seq_one_letter_code
_entity_poly.pdbx_strand_id
1 'polypeptide(L)'
;MALDSSFLRYACVGVANTLLHASAFFALVYLAQAGQALANTVAFLFAATFSYLANSIYTFDAPRSRRGYLLFVGFMGGLAWGTGYLAQGAQWAPLITLVVFSLLSLCLGYGFSRFVIFRARGNAC
;
A
#
# COMPACT_ATOMS: atom_id res chain seq x y z
N MET A 1 14.59 6.88 -15.01
CA MET A 1 14.43 6.28 -13.68
C MET A 1 15.09 4.91 -13.74
N ALA A 2 16.38 4.81 -13.36
CA ALA A 2 17.01 3.49 -13.23
C ALA A 2 16.28 2.76 -12.10
N LEU A 3 15.88 1.51 -12.35
CA LEU A 3 15.32 0.63 -11.32
C LEU A 3 16.42 0.39 -10.28
N ASP A 4 16.37 1.12 -9.16
CA ASP A 4 17.26 0.86 -8.04
C ASP A 4 16.76 -0.36 -7.25
N SER A 5 17.68 -1.01 -6.53
CA SER A 5 17.37 -2.19 -5.73
C SER A 5 16.26 -1.96 -4.72
N SER A 6 16.10 -0.72 -4.22
CA SER A 6 15.00 -0.31 -3.36
C SER A 6 13.64 -0.33 -4.08
N PHE A 7 13.55 0.09 -5.34
CA PHE A 7 12.29 -0.02 -6.08
C PHE A 7 11.85 -1.49 -6.24
N LEU A 8 12.79 -2.40 -6.57
CA LEU A 8 12.49 -3.82 -6.68
C LEU A 8 12.04 -4.42 -5.35
N ARG A 9 12.69 -4.07 -4.25
CA ARG A 9 12.25 -4.49 -2.90
C ARG A 9 10.86 -3.95 -2.57
N TYR A 10 10.59 -2.69 -2.89
CA TYR A 10 9.26 -2.09 -2.71
C TYR A 10 8.19 -2.82 -3.52
N ALA A 11 8.49 -3.17 -4.78
CA ALA A 11 7.60 -3.95 -5.63
C ALA A 11 7.33 -5.34 -5.04
N CYS A 12 8.36 -6.05 -4.55
CA CYS A 12 8.19 -7.34 -3.88
C CYS A 12 7.31 -7.24 -2.63
N VAL A 13 7.52 -6.21 -1.80
CA VAL A 13 6.64 -5.92 -0.65
C VAL A 13 5.21 -5.66 -1.12
N GLY A 14 5.02 -4.95 -2.24
CA GLY A 14 3.71 -4.72 -2.84
C GLY A 14 3.00 -6.01 -3.29
N VAL A 15 3.73 -6.95 -3.89
CA VAL A 15 3.17 -8.28 -4.25
C VAL A 15 2.75 -9.04 -3.00
N ALA A 16 3.63 -9.12 -2.00
CA ALA A 16 3.32 -9.78 -0.73
C ALA A 16 2.11 -9.14 -0.02
N ASN A 17 2.02 -7.81 -0.05
CA ASN A 17 0.89 -7.04 0.48
C ASN A 17 -0.43 -7.40 -0.20
N THR A 18 -0.44 -7.48 -1.54
CA THR A 18 -1.66 -7.83 -2.30
C THR A 18 -2.13 -9.24 -1.96
N LEU A 19 -1.20 -10.20 -1.84
CA LEU A 19 -1.52 -11.57 -1.42
C LEU A 19 -2.06 -11.61 0.02
N LEU A 20 -1.43 -10.85 0.93
CA LEU A 20 -1.87 -10.76 2.33
C LEU A 20 -3.26 -10.12 2.47
N HIS A 21 -3.54 -9.09 1.67
CA HIS A 21 -4.85 -8.48 1.61
C HIS A 21 -5.91 -9.46 1.14
N ALA A 22 -5.64 -10.15 0.02
CA ALA A 22 -6.58 -11.11 -0.56
C ALA A 22 -6.86 -12.26 0.43
N SER A 23 -5.82 -12.81 1.07
CA SER A 23 -5.98 -13.90 2.05
C SER A 23 -6.76 -13.44 3.28
N ALA A 24 -6.43 -12.27 3.85
CA ALA A 24 -7.15 -11.71 4.99
C ALA A 24 -8.61 -11.40 4.64
N PHE A 25 -8.86 -10.81 3.48
CA PHE A 25 -10.21 -10.50 2.99
C PHE A 25 -11.04 -11.78 2.85
N PHE A 26 -10.54 -12.80 2.15
CA PHE A 26 -11.26 -14.05 1.96
C PHE A 26 -11.45 -14.81 3.26
N ALA A 27 -10.47 -14.81 4.17
CA ALA A 27 -10.65 -15.38 5.50
C ALA A 27 -11.76 -14.68 6.29
N LEU A 28 -11.80 -13.35 6.27
CA LEU A 28 -12.84 -12.59 6.96
C LEU A 28 -14.23 -12.81 6.35
N VAL A 29 -14.35 -12.85 5.03
CA VAL A 29 -15.63 -13.08 4.35
C VAL A 29 -16.12 -14.51 4.54
N TYR A 30 -15.28 -15.51 4.30
CA TYR A 30 -15.73 -16.90 4.24
C TYR A 30 -15.62 -17.65 5.57
N LEU A 31 -14.62 -17.35 6.40
CA LEU A 31 -14.44 -18.04 7.68
C LEU A 31 -15.12 -17.27 8.82
N ALA A 32 -14.98 -15.94 8.85
CA ALA A 32 -15.58 -15.10 9.88
C ALA A 32 -16.96 -14.53 9.50
N GLN A 33 -17.46 -14.81 8.28
CA GLN A 33 -18.77 -14.35 7.79
C GLN A 33 -18.98 -12.83 7.92
N ALA A 34 -17.90 -12.06 7.83
CA ALA A 34 -17.95 -10.61 7.90
C ALA A 34 -18.50 -10.02 6.59
N GLY A 35 -19.21 -8.89 6.70
CA GLY A 35 -19.66 -8.13 5.52
C GLY A 35 -18.47 -7.62 4.69
N GLN A 36 -18.60 -7.62 3.36
CA GLN A 36 -17.51 -7.28 2.43
C GLN A 36 -16.85 -5.93 2.72
N ALA A 37 -17.64 -4.90 3.05
CA ALA A 37 -17.10 -3.57 3.37
C ALA A 37 -16.18 -3.60 4.60
N LEU A 38 -16.61 -4.29 5.67
CA LEU A 38 -15.82 -4.45 6.89
C LEU A 38 -14.58 -5.32 6.63
N ALA A 39 -14.76 -6.46 5.97
CA ALA A 39 -13.68 -7.36 5.62
C ALA A 39 -12.59 -6.66 4.78
N ASN A 40 -13.00 -5.86 3.78
CA ASN A 40 -12.09 -5.10 2.95
C ASN A 40 -11.32 -4.03 3.75
N THR A 41 -12.01 -3.32 4.64
CA THR A 41 -11.38 -2.28 5.47
C THR A 41 -10.34 -2.88 6.42
N VAL A 42 -10.68 -3.98 7.10
CA VAL A 42 -9.76 -4.65 8.04
C VAL A 42 -8.59 -5.28 7.30
N ALA A 43 -8.84 -5.97 6.18
CA ALA A 43 -7.78 -6.54 5.34
C ALA A 43 -6.84 -5.44 4.81
N PHE A 44 -7.37 -4.30 4.38
CA PHE A 44 -6.59 -3.15 3.93
C PHE A 44 -5.68 -2.62 5.04
N LEU A 45 -6.20 -2.38 6.24
CA LEU A 45 -5.39 -1.87 7.35
C LEU A 45 -4.29 -2.87 7.75
N PHE A 46 -4.61 -4.16 7.76
CA PHE A 46 -3.64 -5.20 8.06
C PHE A 46 -2.52 -5.26 7.02
N ALA A 47 -2.87 -5.27 5.74
CA ALA A 47 -1.91 -5.27 4.63
C ALA A 47 -1.08 -3.97 4.61
N ALA A 48 -1.71 -2.80 4.74
CA ALA A 48 -1.01 -1.52 4.79
C ALA A 48 -0.02 -1.42 5.96
N THR A 49 -0.38 -1.98 7.12
CA THR A 49 0.54 -2.09 8.27
C THR A 49 1.74 -2.96 7.95
N PHE A 50 1.51 -4.15 7.37
CA PHE A 50 2.58 -5.01 6.90
C PHE A 50 3.49 -4.29 5.90
N SER A 51 2.93 -3.61 4.90
CA SER A 51 3.70 -2.84 3.91
C SER A 51 4.55 -1.75 4.54
N TYR A 52 4.00 -0.99 5.48
CA TYR A 52 4.74 0.07 6.16
C TYR A 52 5.95 -0.50 6.92
N LEU A 53 5.73 -1.57 7.69
CA LEU A 53 6.78 -2.23 8.47
C LEU A 53 7.83 -2.87 7.55
N ALA A 54 7.41 -3.65 6.56
CA ALA A 54 8.31 -4.32 5.63
C ALA A 54 9.15 -3.30 4.84
N ASN A 55 8.55 -2.22 4.36
CA ASN A 55 9.32 -1.18 3.66
C ASN A 55 10.28 -0.42 4.58
N SER A 56 9.91 -0.19 5.85
CA SER A 56 10.83 0.45 6.81
C SER A 56 12.06 -0.40 7.11
N ILE A 57 11.92 -1.73 7.15
CA ILE A 57 13.00 -2.66 7.51
C ILE A 57 13.81 -3.07 6.28
N TYR A 58 13.14 -3.51 5.21
CA TYR A 58 13.80 -4.18 4.08
C TYR A 58 14.12 -3.24 2.91
N THR A 59 13.27 -2.23 2.68
CA THR A 59 13.36 -1.38 1.48
C THR A 59 14.20 -0.13 1.73
N PHE A 60 13.94 0.57 2.84
CA PHE A 60 14.51 1.90 3.11
C PHE A 60 15.42 1.96 4.34
N ASP A 61 15.48 0.89 5.15
CA ASP A 61 16.26 0.81 6.39
C ASP A 61 16.14 2.09 7.25
N ALA A 62 14.89 2.44 7.55
CA ALA A 62 14.54 3.73 8.12
C ALA A 62 13.70 3.57 9.41
N PRO A 63 13.86 4.49 10.38
CA PRO A 63 13.16 4.39 11.66
C PRO A 63 11.64 4.50 11.48
N ARG A 64 10.93 3.63 12.21
CA ARG A 64 9.46 3.60 12.24
C ARG A 64 8.94 4.78 13.07
N SER A 65 7.93 5.47 12.56
CA SER A 65 7.28 6.56 13.30
C SER A 65 5.76 6.47 13.18
N ARG A 66 5.05 6.83 14.26
CA ARG A 66 3.58 6.88 14.25
C ARG A 66 3.05 7.82 13.16
N ARG A 67 3.71 8.96 12.97
CA ARG A 67 3.36 9.94 11.92
C ARG A 67 3.56 9.34 10.52
N GLY A 68 4.69 8.68 10.27
CA GLY A 68 4.96 8.02 8.99
C GLY A 68 3.95 6.93 8.66
N TYR A 69 3.55 6.14 9.65
CA TYR A 69 2.50 5.13 9.49
C TYR A 69 1.14 5.75 9.13
N LEU A 70 0.69 6.76 9.86
CA LEU A 70 -0.59 7.43 9.58
C LEU A 70 -0.59 8.09 8.19
N LEU A 71 0.51 8.73 7.81
CA LEU A 71 0.68 9.29 6.47
C LEU A 71 0.65 8.22 5.38
N PHE A 72 1.32 7.08 5.60
CA PHE A 72 1.31 5.97 4.66
C PHE A 72 -0.09 5.40 4.44
N VAL A 73 -0.78 5.05 5.53
CA VAL A 73 -2.13 4.47 5.47
C VAL A 73 -3.12 5.47 4.88
N GLY A 74 -3.06 6.73 5.29
CA GLY A 74 -3.91 7.79 4.74
C GLY A 74 -3.68 8.01 3.25
N PHE A 75 -2.42 8.07 2.82
CA PHE A 75 -2.07 8.22 1.41
C PHE A 75 -2.54 7.02 0.57
N MET A 76 -2.26 5.79 1.01
CA MET A 76 -2.67 4.58 0.30
C MET A 76 -4.19 4.42 0.27
N GLY A 77 -4.87 4.73 1.38
CA GLY A 77 -6.33 4.69 1.47
C GLY A 77 -6.96 5.75 0.56
N GLY A 78 -6.39 6.96 0.53
CA GLY A 78 -6.81 8.03 -0.38
C GLY A 78 -6.62 7.66 -1.85
N LEU A 79 -5.49 7.04 -2.22
CA LEU A 79 -5.26 6.52 -3.57
C LEU A 79 -6.29 5.46 -3.94
N ALA A 80 -6.56 4.50 -3.06
CA ALA A 80 -7.53 3.43 -3.29
C ALA A 80 -8.95 3.98 -3.49
N TRP A 81 -9.37 4.88 -2.60
CA TRP A 81 -10.69 5.50 -2.68
C TRP A 81 -10.82 6.39 -3.93
N GLY A 82 -9.83 7.24 -4.21
CA GLY A 82 -9.85 8.13 -5.36
C GLY A 82 -9.85 7.40 -6.69
N THR A 83 -9.02 6.35 -6.84
CA THR A 83 -9.03 5.51 -8.04
C THR A 83 -10.35 4.75 -8.20
N GLY A 84 -10.92 4.22 -7.12
CA GLY A 84 -12.23 3.58 -7.14
C GLY A 84 -13.35 4.54 -7.52
N TYR A 85 -13.35 5.76 -6.98
CA TYR A 85 -14.35 6.78 -7.29
C TYR A 85 -14.29 7.21 -8.77
N LEU A 86 -13.08 7.44 -9.30
CA LEU A 86 -12.89 7.75 -10.72
C LEU A 86 -13.33 6.59 -11.62
N ALA A 87 -12.97 5.37 -11.26
CA ALA A 87 -13.37 4.17 -11.99
C ALA A 87 -14.89 3.98 -12.00
N GLN A 88 -15.57 4.25 -10.88
CA GLN A 88 -17.03 4.20 -10.82
C GLN A 88 -17.66 5.29 -11.70
N GLY A 89 -17.18 6.53 -11.65
CA GLY A 89 -17.67 7.61 -12.50
C GLY A 89 -17.46 7.35 -14.00
N ALA A 90 -16.34 6.71 -14.35
CA ALA A 90 -15.98 6.38 -15.73
C ALA A 90 -16.42 4.96 -16.16
N GLN A 91 -17.15 4.22 -15.31
CA GLN A 91 -17.64 2.86 -15.57
C GLN A 91 -16.54 1.88 -16.04
N TRP A 92 -15.36 1.96 -15.41
CA TRP A 92 -14.25 1.07 -15.74
C TRP A 92 -14.54 -0.38 -15.35
N ALA A 93 -14.03 -1.32 -16.16
CA ALA A 93 -14.00 -2.72 -15.77
C ALA A 93 -13.15 -2.89 -14.49
N PRO A 94 -13.55 -3.76 -13.54
CA PRO A 94 -12.82 -3.94 -12.27
C PRO A 94 -11.32 -4.24 -12.45
N LEU A 95 -10.97 -4.97 -13.51
CA LEU A 95 -9.57 -5.29 -13.84
C LEU A 95 -8.76 -4.03 -14.20
N ILE A 96 -9.36 -3.06 -14.90
CA ILE A 96 -8.70 -1.80 -15.26
C ILE A 96 -8.42 -1.01 -13.97
N THR A 97 -9.42 -0.89 -13.10
CA THR A 97 -9.27 -0.23 -11.79
C THR A 97 -8.15 -0.85 -10.98
N LEU A 98 -8.09 -2.19 -10.94
CA LEU A 98 -7.04 -2.93 -10.23
C LEU A 98 -5.65 -2.60 -10.78
N VAL A 99 -5.46 -2.71 -12.10
CA VAL A 99 -4.17 -2.44 -12.75
C VAL A 99 -3.74 -0.98 -12.52
N VAL A 100 -4.65 -0.02 -12.71
CA VAL A 100 -4.36 1.41 -12.52
C VAL A 100 -4.02 1.70 -11.07
N PHE A 101 -4.79 1.20 -10.11
CA PHE A 101 -4.49 1.34 -8.68
C PHE A 101 -3.14 0.71 -8.31
N SER A 102 -2.83 -0.48 -8.83
CA SER A 102 -1.54 -1.14 -8.60
C SER A 102 -0.36 -0.34 -9.15
N LEU A 103 -0.47 0.21 -10.36
CA LEU A 103 0.59 1.05 -10.95
C LEU A 103 0.77 2.37 -10.19
N LEU A 104 -0.34 3.03 -9.82
CA LEU A 104 -0.29 4.28 -9.06
C LEU A 104 0.28 4.06 -7.66
N SER A 105 -0.14 3.01 -6.95
CA SER A 105 0.39 2.69 -5.62
C SER A 105 1.88 2.28 -5.68
N LEU A 106 2.31 1.61 -6.75
CA LEU A 106 3.72 1.28 -6.95
C LEU A 106 4.54 2.55 -7.21
N CYS A 107 4.17 3.37 -8.19
CA CYS A 107 4.95 4.56 -8.57
C CYS A 107 4.85 5.69 -7.55
N LEU A 108 3.63 6.13 -7.23
CA LEU A 108 3.39 7.25 -6.31
C LEU A 108 3.66 6.84 -4.86
N GLY A 109 3.30 5.61 -4.48
CA GLY A 109 3.61 5.09 -3.15
C GLY A 109 5.09 4.91 -2.91
N TYR A 110 5.86 4.43 -3.89
CA TYR A 110 7.32 4.39 -3.78
C TYR A 110 7.89 5.80 -3.63
N GLY A 111 7.48 6.74 -4.49
CA GLY A 111 7.93 8.14 -4.41
C GLY A 111 7.62 8.79 -3.07
N PHE A 112 6.37 8.68 -2.60
CA PHE A 112 5.95 9.21 -1.31
C PHE A 112 6.70 8.56 -0.15
N SER A 113 6.87 7.24 -0.19
CA SER A 113 7.62 6.50 0.83
C SER A 113 9.07 6.94 0.88
N ARG A 114 9.73 7.06 -0.27
CA ARG A 114 11.14 7.44 -0.35
C ARG A 114 11.39 8.90 0.06
N PHE A 115 10.58 9.83 -0.45
CA PHE A 115 10.88 11.26 -0.31
C PHE A 115 10.21 11.92 0.89
N VAL A 116 9.09 11.39 1.38
CA VAL A 116 8.32 12.00 2.48
C VAL A 116 8.43 11.17 3.76
N ILE A 117 8.15 9.87 3.67
CA ILE A 117 8.06 9.01 4.87
C ILE A 117 9.43 8.63 5.40
N PHE A 118 10.29 8.11 4.53
CA PHE A 118 11.61 7.58 4.86
C PHE A 118 12.73 8.44 4.29
N ARG A 119 12.48 9.75 4.23
CA ARG A 119 13.45 10.73 3.79
C ARG A 119 14.74 10.50 4.58
N ALA A 120 15.81 10.10 3.90
CA ALA A 120 17.11 9.90 4.53
C ALA A 120 17.42 11.19 5.31
N ARG A 121 17.50 11.07 6.65
CA ARG A 121 18.12 12.15 7.42
C ARG A 121 19.57 12.15 6.96
N GLY A 122 19.92 13.11 6.12
CA GLY A 122 21.32 13.40 5.84
C GLY A 122 22.02 13.54 7.19
N ASN A 123 23.05 12.73 7.38
CA ASN A 123 23.99 12.69 8.49
C ASN A 123 23.81 13.87 9.46
N ALA A 124 23.07 13.64 10.55
CA ALA A 124 23.32 14.39 11.75
C ALA A 124 24.59 13.77 12.34
N CYS A 125 25.72 14.47 12.14
CA CYS A 125 26.96 14.23 12.85
C CYS A 125 26.73 14.12 14.36
#